data_AF-A0A534V6P4-F1
#
_entry.id   AF-A0A534V6P4-F1
#
_cell.length_a   1.000
_cell.length_b   1.000
_cell.length_c   1.000
_cell.angle_alpha   90.00
_cell.angle_beta   90.00
_cell.angle_gamma   90.00
#
_symmetry.space_group_name_H-M   'P 1'
#
loop_
_entity.id
_entity.type
_entity.pdbx_description
1 polymer ?
#
loop_
_entity_poly.entity_id
_entity_poly.type
_entity_poly.pdbx_seq_one_letter_code
_entity_poly.pdbx_strand_id
1 'polypeptide(L)'
;MGFGGERLYNQRGVVLISSLALLTVLVIVGIGTGVMLQNDYRVLANLRGGTEAFYVSVAGLEWSKDEIAQTASFPPAPVNQTKNFASGEFSVSFLSPTVIGPLSAKLVVRSVGTIGSSSHVLQAQLTKSYDLADAAIGVRGNASRVNFSDNSLFISGVDHDPGTRNPVPGAQARRAVSTSDDTLRSLVTQALGDPPQPGILDDGSAVPPVGTSNFLPATAISQLAADLCGSPGASVTSVTNDGSLVLEDQAWGTQASPQLRCIEGLPMSGDAVTLNGTTSGAGILIIKDADLILTGSFHWEGLIIITGGEVGLRVIGSSSKEIFGAMIVNETASPGTATAILDIQGNLRLLFSRQTLGRAAALIPTSILGNTYAALPSVISQQYWRTVTP
;
A
#
# COMPACT_ATOMS: atom_id res chain seq x y z
N MET A 1 47.76 -53.42 84.56
CA MET A 1 46.28 -53.39 84.55
C MET A 1 45.85 -52.29 85.50
N GLY A 2 45.12 -51.23 85.17
CA GLY A 2 44.44 -50.80 83.96
C GLY A 2 43.78 -49.44 84.28
N PHE A 3 43.79 -48.56 83.28
CA PHE A 3 42.90 -47.44 82.96
C PHE A 3 42.17 -46.61 84.05
N GLY A 4 42.24 -45.28 83.87
CA GLY A 4 41.09 -44.40 84.12
C GLY A 4 41.37 -43.12 84.89
N GLY A 5 41.91 -42.08 84.23
CA GLY A 5 42.02 -40.72 84.78
C GLY A 5 41.94 -39.71 83.64
N GLU A 6 40.83 -38.97 83.59
CA GLU A 6 40.20 -38.46 82.36
C GLU A 6 40.85 -37.24 81.70
N ARG A 7 40.76 -37.24 80.37
CA ARG A 7 41.14 -36.21 79.40
C ARG A 7 40.19 -34.99 79.40
N LEU A 8 39.96 -34.34 80.53
CA LEU A 8 39.00 -33.22 80.60
C LEU A 8 39.61 -31.84 80.27
N TYR A 9 40.93 -31.67 80.33
CA TYR A 9 41.57 -30.37 80.07
C TYR A 9 41.75 -30.02 78.57
N ASN A 10 41.65 -31.02 77.67
CA ASN A 10 41.88 -30.83 76.24
C ASN A 10 40.58 -30.64 75.42
N GLN A 11 39.40 -30.82 76.04
CA GLN A 11 38.12 -30.71 75.33
C GLN A 11 37.64 -29.25 75.18
N ARG A 12 37.98 -28.35 76.11
CA ARG A 12 37.58 -26.93 76.02
C ARG A 12 38.27 -26.17 74.88
N GLY A 13 39.53 -26.49 74.59
CA GLY A 13 40.27 -25.93 73.45
C GLY A 13 39.76 -26.45 72.10
N VAL A 14 39.40 -27.73 72.04
CA VAL A 14 38.79 -28.34 70.83
C VAL A 14 37.42 -27.74 70.56
N VAL A 15 36.56 -27.54 71.57
CA VAL A 15 35.24 -26.90 71.39
C VAL A 15 35.37 -25.47 70.86
N LEU A 16 36.33 -24.68 71.37
CA LEU A 16 36.58 -23.32 70.86
C LEU A 16 37.00 -23.36 69.39
N ILE A 17 37.96 -24.22 69.02
CA ILE A 17 38.45 -24.34 67.64
C ILE A 17 37.33 -24.83 66.71
N SER A 18 36.53 -25.81 67.13
CA SER A 18 35.38 -26.31 66.36
C SER A 18 34.31 -25.24 66.17
N SER A 19 34.02 -24.45 67.21
CA SER A 19 33.06 -23.35 67.13
C SER A 19 33.57 -22.23 66.22
N LEU A 20 34.86 -21.88 66.29
CA LEU A 20 35.48 -20.87 65.44
C LEU A 20 35.54 -21.32 63.97
N ALA A 21 35.83 -22.59 63.73
CA ALA A 21 35.80 -23.21 62.41
C ALA A 21 34.39 -23.21 61.80
N LEU A 22 33.36 -23.55 62.59
CA LEU A 22 31.97 -23.46 62.17
C LEU A 22 31.55 -22.01 61.85
N LEU A 23 31.95 -21.05 62.69
CA LEU A 23 31.65 -19.63 62.50
C LEU A 23 32.33 -19.07 61.25
N THR A 24 33.59 -19.44 61.00
CA THR A 24 34.31 -19.04 59.78
C THR A 24 33.69 -19.65 58.53
N VAL A 25 33.30 -20.93 58.55
CA VAL A 25 32.57 -21.54 57.43
C VAL A 25 31.24 -20.83 57.20
N LEU A 26 30.48 -20.51 58.25
CA LEU A 26 29.22 -19.76 58.14
C LEU A 26 29.40 -18.37 57.55
N VAL A 27 30.47 -17.65 57.93
CA VAL A 27 30.78 -16.32 57.38
C VAL A 27 31.17 -16.42 55.90
N ILE A 28 31.99 -17.41 55.52
CA ILE A 28 32.39 -17.63 54.12
C ILE A 28 31.16 -17.96 53.27
N VAL A 29 30.27 -18.83 53.76
CA VAL A 29 29.00 -19.15 53.08
C VAL A 29 28.07 -17.93 53.02
N GLY A 30 27.98 -17.14 54.09
CA GLY A 30 27.18 -15.91 54.14
C GLY A 30 27.65 -14.85 53.13
N ILE A 31 28.96 -14.64 53.02
CA ILE A 31 29.54 -13.72 52.03
C ILE A 31 29.35 -14.29 50.62
N GLY A 32 29.59 -15.59 50.42
CA GLY A 32 29.42 -16.26 49.13
C GLY A 32 28.00 -16.19 48.59
N THR A 33 27.00 -16.48 49.43
CA THR A 33 25.58 -16.35 49.09
C THR A 33 25.19 -14.89 48.82
N GLY A 34 25.73 -13.93 49.58
CA GLY A 34 25.52 -12.50 49.33
C GLY A 34 26.03 -12.03 47.97
N VAL A 35 27.25 -12.43 47.59
CA VAL A 35 27.83 -12.09 46.27
C VAL A 35 27.07 -12.78 45.13
N MET A 36 26.67 -14.05 45.32
CA MET A 36 25.89 -14.79 44.33
C MET A 36 24.53 -14.13 44.07
N LEU A 37 23.79 -13.78 45.14
CA LEU A 37 22.52 -13.07 45.01
C LEU A 37 22.68 -11.72 44.31
N GLN A 38 23.71 -10.94 44.67
CA GLN A 38 23.98 -9.66 44.00
C GLN A 38 24.24 -9.83 42.51
N ASN A 39 24.96 -10.89 42.12
CA ASN A 39 25.20 -11.20 40.72
C ASN A 39 23.91 -11.62 40.01
N ASP A 40 23.13 -12.52 40.60
CA ASP A 40 21.84 -12.97 40.05
C ASP A 40 20.87 -11.79 39.86
N TYR A 41 20.78 -10.89 40.84
CA TYR A 41 19.97 -9.67 40.72
C TYR A 41 20.44 -8.77 39.58
N ARG A 42 21.76 -8.58 39.40
CA ARG A 42 22.31 -7.78 38.29
C ARG A 42 22.04 -8.42 36.94
N VAL A 43 22.20 -9.73 36.82
CA VAL A 43 21.92 -10.48 35.59
C VAL A 43 20.44 -10.38 35.23
N LEU A 44 19.55 -10.57 36.21
CA LEU A 44 18.10 -10.44 36.00
C LEU A 44 17.70 -9.02 35.63
N ALA A 45 18.27 -8.00 36.28
CA ALA A 45 18.02 -6.60 35.96
C ALA A 45 18.49 -6.26 34.53
N ASN A 46 19.68 -6.74 34.12
CA ASN A 46 20.20 -6.55 32.78
C ASN A 46 19.36 -7.28 31.72
N LEU A 47 18.91 -8.50 31.99
CA LEU A 47 18.07 -9.27 31.09
C LEU A 47 16.71 -8.59 30.88
N ARG A 48 16.11 -8.12 31.98
CA ARG A 48 14.85 -7.37 31.95
C ARG A 48 15.01 -6.05 31.21
N GLY A 49 16.01 -5.24 31.56
CA GLY A 49 16.29 -3.97 30.90
C GLY A 49 16.62 -4.12 29.41
N GLY A 50 17.34 -5.18 29.04
CA GLY A 50 17.60 -5.52 27.63
C GLY A 50 16.34 -5.91 26.86
N THR A 51 15.44 -6.67 27.49
CA THR A 51 14.14 -7.06 26.90
C THR A 51 13.22 -5.85 26.74
N GLU A 52 13.17 -4.97 27.75
CA GLU A 52 12.41 -3.73 27.69
C GLU A 52 12.95 -2.79 26.61
N ALA A 53 14.29 -2.60 26.53
CA ALA A 53 14.94 -1.84 25.46
C ALA A 53 14.67 -2.43 24.06
N PHE A 54 14.61 -3.75 23.93
CA PHE A 54 14.21 -4.42 22.70
C PHE A 54 12.80 -4.00 22.27
N TYR A 55 11.81 -4.08 23.15
CA TYR A 55 10.44 -3.67 22.81
C TYR A 55 10.33 -2.19 22.45
N VAL A 56 11.08 -1.32 23.14
CA VAL A 56 11.14 0.11 22.80
C VAL A 56 11.74 0.33 21.40
N SER A 57 12.77 -0.46 21.02
CA SER A 57 13.32 -0.42 19.66
C SER A 57 12.37 -0.95 18.58
N VAL A 58 11.53 -1.95 18.91
CA VAL A 58 10.46 -2.42 18.01
C VAL A 58 9.40 -1.32 17.82
N ALA A 59 9.02 -0.62 18.90
CA ALA A 59 8.09 0.50 18.80
C ALA A 59 8.62 1.61 17.88
N GLY A 60 9.92 1.89 17.93
CA GLY A 60 10.55 2.82 16.99
C GLY A 60 10.52 2.34 15.53
N LEU A 61 10.63 1.04 15.27
CA LEU A 61 10.43 0.48 13.93
C LEU A 61 8.98 0.60 13.46
N GLU A 62 7.98 0.31 14.29
CA GLU A 62 6.58 0.48 13.91
C GLU A 62 6.23 1.95 13.67
N TRP A 63 6.70 2.86 14.53
CA TRP A 63 6.57 4.31 14.33
C TRP A 63 7.21 4.74 13.00
N SER A 64 8.38 4.19 12.66
CA SER A 64 9.04 4.53 11.39
C SER A 64 8.20 4.17 10.16
N LYS A 65 7.43 3.08 10.20
CA LYS A 65 6.56 2.68 9.09
C LYS A 65 5.48 3.72 8.85
N ASP A 66 4.89 4.26 9.91
CA ASP A 66 3.87 5.32 9.83
C ASP A 66 4.46 6.62 9.25
N GLU A 67 5.62 7.05 9.74
CA GLU A 67 6.31 8.24 9.20
C GLU A 67 6.65 8.10 7.70
N ILE A 68 7.13 6.92 7.31
CA ILE A 68 7.40 6.62 5.90
C ILE A 68 6.12 6.62 5.09
N ALA A 69 5.02 6.07 5.61
CA ALA A 69 3.73 6.04 4.94
C ALA A 69 3.21 7.46 4.66
N GLN A 70 3.34 8.36 5.64
CA GLN A 70 2.89 9.76 5.54
C GLN A 70 3.83 10.65 4.69
N THR A 71 5.07 10.22 4.46
CA THR A 71 6.03 10.98 3.65
C THR A 71 5.61 11.01 2.18
N ALA A 72 5.24 12.19 1.68
CA ALA A 72 4.80 12.39 0.30
C ALA A 72 5.95 12.42 -0.73
N SER A 73 7.18 12.69 -0.29
CA SER A 73 8.34 12.73 -1.19
C SER A 73 8.74 11.33 -1.67
N PHE A 74 9.25 11.27 -2.90
CA PHE A 74 9.81 10.06 -3.49
C PHE A 74 11.24 10.30 -4.01
N PRO A 75 12.22 9.47 -3.61
CA PRO A 75 12.09 8.42 -2.59
C PRO A 75 11.80 9.02 -1.21
N PRO A 76 11.16 8.25 -0.30
CA PRO A 76 10.83 8.74 1.04
C PRO A 76 12.11 9.06 1.81
N ALA A 77 12.21 10.30 2.30
CA ALA A 77 13.32 10.78 3.12
C ALA A 77 12.80 11.44 4.41
N PRO A 78 12.24 10.67 5.36
CA PRO A 78 11.81 11.21 6.63
C PRO A 78 13.02 11.69 7.45
N VAL A 79 12.78 12.65 8.33
CA VAL A 79 13.83 13.20 9.21
C VAL A 79 14.08 12.24 10.36
N ASN A 80 15.35 12.05 10.73
CA ASN A 80 15.73 11.30 11.93
C ASN A 80 15.11 11.94 13.18
N GLN A 81 14.52 11.12 14.05
CA GLN A 81 13.83 11.62 15.23
C GLN A 81 14.07 10.73 16.44
N THR A 82 13.97 11.36 17.60
CA THR A 82 13.99 10.72 18.90
C THR A 82 12.66 11.01 19.60
N LYS A 83 12.07 9.98 20.22
CA LYS A 83 10.82 10.09 20.99
C LYS A 83 11.04 9.55 22.40
N ASN A 84 10.64 10.36 23.38
CA ASN A 84 10.83 10.09 24.80
C ASN A 84 9.50 9.79 25.46
N PHE A 85 9.43 8.71 26.20
CA PHE A 85 8.25 8.29 26.96
C PHE A 85 8.64 8.01 28.41
N ALA A 86 7.66 7.96 29.31
CA ALA A 86 7.91 7.59 30.71
C ALA A 86 8.51 6.17 30.84
N SER A 87 8.23 5.30 29.88
CA SER A 87 8.67 3.90 29.83
C SER A 87 9.97 3.66 29.04
N GLY A 88 10.64 4.70 28.55
CA GLY A 88 11.86 4.59 27.74
C GLY A 88 11.88 5.55 26.55
N GLU A 89 12.98 5.55 25.80
CA GLU A 89 13.18 6.39 24.63
C GLU A 89 13.54 5.54 23.42
N PHE A 90 13.10 5.93 22.23
CA PHE A 90 13.69 5.42 20.99
C PHE A 90 14.26 6.54 20.12
N SER A 91 15.36 6.24 19.44
CA SER A 91 15.93 7.08 18.39
C SER A 91 15.91 6.31 17.07
N VAL A 92 15.34 6.92 16.03
CA VAL A 92 15.18 6.33 14.70
C VAL A 92 15.98 7.11 13.68
N SER A 93 16.77 6.39 12.89
CA SER A 93 17.53 6.92 11.76
C SER A 93 17.07 6.26 10.46
N PHE A 94 16.78 7.08 9.45
CA PHE A 94 16.45 6.66 8.10
C PHE A 94 17.71 6.71 7.23
N LEU A 95 18.09 5.56 6.68
CA LEU A 95 19.34 5.36 5.96
C LEU A 95 19.05 4.97 4.51
N SER A 96 19.83 5.55 3.58
CA SER A 96 20.00 5.07 2.21
C SER A 96 18.70 4.80 1.42
N PRO A 97 17.82 5.80 1.22
CA PRO A 97 16.68 5.63 0.33
C PRO A 97 17.15 5.34 -1.09
N THR A 98 16.68 4.23 -1.67
CA THR A 98 17.08 3.75 -2.99
C THR A 98 15.83 3.46 -3.82
N VAL A 99 15.70 4.11 -4.97
CA VAL A 99 14.62 3.84 -5.93
C VAL A 99 14.86 2.47 -6.58
N ILE A 100 13.86 1.60 -6.55
CA ILE A 100 13.92 0.26 -7.17
C ILE A 100 12.98 0.14 -8.39
N GLY A 101 12.08 1.11 -8.57
CA GLY A 101 11.18 1.21 -9.71
C GLY A 101 10.38 2.51 -9.67
N PRO A 102 9.56 2.80 -10.69
CA PRO A 102 8.81 4.04 -10.79
C PRO A 102 7.78 4.22 -9.66
N LEU A 103 7.36 3.15 -8.99
CA LEU A 103 6.40 3.19 -7.89
C LEU A 103 6.95 2.65 -6.58
N SER A 104 8.25 2.37 -6.49
CA SER A 104 8.78 1.72 -5.29
C SER A 104 10.20 2.15 -4.94
N ALA A 105 10.40 2.33 -3.64
CA ALA A 105 11.68 2.67 -3.05
C ALA A 105 11.93 1.83 -1.81
N LYS A 106 13.19 1.46 -1.61
CA LYS A 106 13.68 0.78 -0.41
C LYS A 106 14.40 1.78 0.48
N LEU A 107 14.31 1.57 1.77
CA LEU A 107 15.09 2.30 2.75
C LEU A 107 15.42 1.40 3.94
N VAL A 108 16.51 1.74 4.61
CA VAL A 108 16.93 1.05 5.82
C VAL A 108 16.57 1.92 7.01
N VAL A 109 15.87 1.35 7.98
CA VAL A 109 15.59 2.02 9.26
C VAL A 109 16.44 1.40 10.34
N ARG A 110 17.08 2.24 11.15
CA ARG A 110 17.73 1.83 12.39
C ARG A 110 16.98 2.44 13.57
N SER A 111 16.53 1.61 14.50
CA SER A 111 15.91 2.04 15.76
C SER A 111 16.78 1.64 16.95
N VAL A 112 17.08 2.60 17.82
CA VAL A 112 17.80 2.41 19.08
C VAL A 112 16.82 2.65 20.21
N GLY A 113 16.43 1.59 20.93
CA GLY A 113 15.61 1.70 22.13
C GLY A 113 16.47 1.75 23.38
N THR A 114 16.14 2.64 24.32
CA THR A 114 16.88 2.84 25.58
C THR A 114 15.92 2.86 26.77
N ILE A 115 16.34 2.17 27.85
CA ILE A 115 15.66 2.22 29.14
C ILE A 115 16.72 2.18 30.26
N GLY A 116 16.80 3.26 31.04
CA GLY A 116 17.89 3.45 32.01
C GLY A 116 19.26 3.35 31.32
N SER A 117 20.08 2.40 31.73
CA SER A 117 21.40 2.12 31.12
C SER A 117 21.36 1.01 30.05
N SER A 118 20.22 0.37 29.83
CA SER A 118 20.07 -0.68 28.83
C SER A 118 19.70 -0.09 27.47
N SER A 119 20.32 -0.59 26.41
CA SER A 119 20.07 -0.18 25.03
C SER A 119 19.98 -1.39 24.10
N HIS A 120 19.12 -1.30 23.10
CA HIS A 120 18.99 -2.31 22.05
C HIS A 120 18.86 -1.64 20.68
N VAL A 121 19.52 -2.19 19.67
CA VAL A 121 19.54 -1.64 18.32
C VAL A 121 18.96 -2.63 17.33
N LEU A 122 17.93 -2.20 16.61
CA LEU A 122 17.33 -2.93 15.51
C LEU A 122 17.55 -2.22 14.19
N GLN A 123 17.72 -3.00 13.13
CA GLN A 123 17.74 -2.51 11.77
C GLN A 123 16.74 -3.30 10.93
N ALA A 124 15.92 -2.59 10.15
CA ALA A 124 14.95 -3.17 9.23
C ALA A 124 15.12 -2.60 7.84
N GLN A 125 14.86 -3.42 6.82
CA GLN A 125 14.72 -2.95 5.44
C GLN A 125 13.23 -2.87 5.10
N LEU A 126 12.80 -1.66 4.79
CA LEU A 126 11.43 -1.35 4.44
C LEU A 126 11.34 -1.00 2.96
N THR A 127 10.25 -1.41 2.32
CA THR A 127 9.91 -1.01 0.95
C THR A 127 8.60 -0.25 0.98
N LYS A 128 8.60 1.00 0.50
CA LYS A 128 7.39 1.75 0.20
C LYS A 128 7.03 1.51 -1.26
N SER A 129 5.85 0.95 -1.48
CA SER A 129 5.30 0.71 -2.82
C SER A 129 4.01 1.52 -2.98
N TYR A 130 3.88 2.22 -4.09
CA TYR A 130 2.68 2.95 -4.49
C TYR A 130 1.90 2.14 -5.53
N ASP A 131 0.57 2.25 -5.53
CA ASP A 131 -0.26 1.76 -6.62
C ASP A 131 -0.78 2.97 -7.42
N LEU A 132 -0.85 2.88 -8.75
CA LEU A 132 -1.41 3.95 -9.60
C LEU A 132 -2.93 4.13 -9.48
N ALA A 133 -3.59 3.19 -8.80
CA ALA A 133 -5.03 3.17 -8.57
C ALA A 133 -5.32 2.60 -7.19
N ASP A 134 -6.44 3.04 -6.60
CA ASP A 134 -6.89 2.61 -5.27
C ASP A 134 -8.03 1.59 -5.31
N ALA A 135 -8.52 1.28 -6.50
CA ALA A 135 -9.50 0.25 -6.81
C ALA A 135 -9.31 -0.24 -8.25
N ALA A 136 -10.06 -1.29 -8.62
CA ALA A 136 -10.17 -1.73 -10.00
C ALA A 136 -10.84 -0.65 -10.87
N ILE A 137 -11.94 -0.07 -10.38
CA ILE A 137 -12.53 1.16 -10.93
C ILE A 137 -12.65 2.26 -9.87
N GLY A 138 -12.11 3.44 -10.16
CA GLY A 138 -12.25 4.64 -9.35
C GLY A 138 -13.26 5.60 -9.98
N VAL A 139 -14.32 5.93 -9.26
CA VAL A 139 -15.32 6.92 -9.66
C VAL A 139 -15.07 8.19 -8.87
N ARG A 140 -14.87 9.32 -9.56
CA ARG A 140 -14.45 10.60 -8.95
C ARG A 140 -15.27 11.76 -9.49
N GLY A 141 -15.22 12.85 -8.74
CA GLY A 141 -15.81 14.12 -9.13
C GLY A 141 -17.28 14.19 -8.77
N ASN A 142 -18.08 14.80 -9.63
CA ASN A 142 -19.48 15.08 -9.37
C ASN A 142 -20.37 13.86 -9.57
N ALA A 143 -21.38 13.74 -8.72
CA ALA A 143 -22.36 12.66 -8.83
C ALA A 143 -23.18 12.80 -10.12
N SER A 144 -23.18 11.73 -10.92
CA SER A 144 -24.03 11.56 -12.10
C SER A 144 -24.67 10.16 -12.12
N ARG A 145 -25.54 9.92 -13.10
CA ARG A 145 -26.24 8.64 -13.27
C ARG A 145 -25.26 7.47 -13.37
N VAL A 146 -25.57 6.38 -12.66
CA VAL A 146 -24.87 5.10 -12.73
C VAL A 146 -25.90 4.04 -13.14
N ASN A 147 -25.59 3.24 -14.14
CA ASN A 147 -26.46 2.18 -14.63
C ASN A 147 -25.67 0.89 -14.89
N PHE A 148 -26.22 -0.22 -14.40
CA PHE A 148 -25.75 -1.58 -14.69
C PHE A 148 -26.98 -2.39 -15.09
N SER A 149 -27.03 -2.87 -16.33
CA SER A 149 -28.21 -3.57 -16.85
C SER A 149 -27.94 -4.99 -17.36
N ASP A 150 -26.69 -5.43 -17.37
CA ASP A 150 -26.30 -6.77 -17.86
C ASP A 150 -25.65 -7.61 -16.74
N ASN A 151 -25.90 -8.91 -16.74
CA ASN A 151 -25.38 -9.87 -15.77
C ASN A 151 -23.94 -10.32 -16.09
N SER A 152 -23.36 -9.82 -17.18
CA SER A 152 -22.01 -10.14 -17.67
C SER A 152 -20.91 -9.19 -17.16
N LEU A 153 -21.21 -8.39 -16.15
CA LEU A 153 -20.25 -7.52 -15.49
C LEU A 153 -19.45 -8.31 -14.45
N PHE A 154 -18.13 -8.19 -14.49
CA PHE A 154 -17.23 -8.67 -13.43
C PHE A 154 -16.17 -7.62 -13.12
N ILE A 155 -16.08 -7.19 -11.87
CA ILE A 155 -15.06 -6.26 -11.38
C ILE A 155 -14.36 -6.89 -10.17
N SER A 156 -13.05 -7.10 -10.29
CA SER A 156 -12.23 -7.65 -9.21
C SER A 156 -11.20 -6.64 -8.72
N GLY A 157 -11.21 -6.37 -7.42
CA GLY A 157 -10.15 -5.62 -6.74
C GLY A 157 -8.95 -6.49 -6.32
N VAL A 158 -9.02 -7.81 -6.52
CA VAL A 158 -7.91 -8.73 -6.26
C VAL A 158 -6.81 -8.50 -7.28
N ASP A 159 -5.55 -8.66 -6.87
CA ASP A 159 -4.42 -8.54 -7.79
C ASP A 159 -4.34 -9.77 -8.70
N HIS A 160 -4.56 -9.59 -10.00
CA HIS A 160 -4.50 -10.65 -11.00
C HIS A 160 -3.22 -10.57 -11.83
N ASP A 161 -2.64 -11.73 -12.13
CA ASP A 161 -1.58 -11.87 -13.11
C ASP A 161 -2.17 -11.82 -14.53
N PRO A 162 -1.72 -10.93 -15.42
CA PRO A 162 -2.30 -10.77 -16.77
C PRO A 162 -2.01 -11.96 -17.70
N GLY A 163 -0.96 -12.74 -17.43
CA GLY A 163 -0.60 -13.92 -18.22
C GLY A 163 -1.42 -15.16 -17.85
N THR A 164 -1.64 -15.39 -16.55
CA THR A 164 -2.37 -16.57 -16.05
C THR A 164 -3.83 -16.28 -15.72
N ARG A 165 -4.21 -15.01 -15.59
CA ARG A 165 -5.54 -14.50 -15.17
C ARG A 165 -5.94 -14.86 -13.73
N ASN A 166 -5.05 -15.50 -12.99
CA ASN A 166 -5.32 -15.94 -11.63
C ASN A 166 -4.94 -14.85 -10.62
N PRO A 167 -5.60 -14.84 -9.44
CA PRO A 167 -5.15 -14.07 -8.30
C PRO A 167 -3.68 -14.36 -7.94
N VAL A 168 -2.91 -13.31 -7.66
CA VAL A 168 -1.54 -13.40 -7.15
C VAL A 168 -1.60 -13.78 -5.67
N PRO A 169 -1.04 -14.94 -5.26
CA PRO A 169 -1.11 -15.39 -3.87
C PRO A 169 -0.44 -14.40 -2.90
N GLY A 170 -1.13 -14.07 -1.82
CA GLY A 170 -0.63 -13.19 -0.76
C GLY A 170 -0.56 -11.70 -1.13
N ALA A 171 -1.00 -11.31 -2.33
CA ALA A 171 -1.13 -9.91 -2.70
C ALA A 171 -2.29 -9.25 -1.95
N GLN A 172 -2.10 -8.01 -1.49
CA GLN A 172 -3.14 -7.25 -0.82
C GLN A 172 -4.22 -6.83 -1.82
N ALA A 173 -5.48 -7.22 -1.59
CA ALA A 173 -6.60 -6.80 -2.43
C ALA A 173 -6.88 -5.28 -2.28
N ARG A 174 -7.42 -4.69 -3.35
CA ARG A 174 -8.04 -3.37 -3.37
C ARG A 174 -9.56 -3.52 -3.44
N ARG A 175 -10.29 -2.40 -3.40
CA ARG A 175 -11.72 -2.40 -3.68
C ARG A 175 -11.94 -2.73 -5.16
N ALA A 176 -13.07 -3.37 -5.47
CA ALA A 176 -13.53 -3.44 -6.85
C ALA A 176 -13.88 -2.03 -7.35
N VAL A 177 -14.61 -1.26 -6.54
CA VAL A 177 -15.00 0.12 -6.81
C VAL A 177 -14.60 1.06 -5.66
N SER A 178 -13.90 2.15 -5.97
CA SER A 178 -13.72 3.29 -5.05
C SER A 178 -14.50 4.52 -5.51
N THR A 179 -15.07 5.28 -4.57
CA THR A 179 -15.74 6.56 -4.86
C THR A 179 -15.14 7.72 -4.06
N SER A 180 -15.32 8.97 -4.52
CA SER A 180 -14.86 10.16 -3.78
C SER A 180 -15.65 10.44 -2.50
N ASP A 181 -16.93 10.09 -2.48
CA ASP A 181 -17.84 10.40 -1.38
C ASP A 181 -18.99 9.38 -1.28
N ASP A 182 -19.79 9.52 -0.21
CA ASP A 182 -20.92 8.65 0.10
C ASP A 182 -22.10 8.80 -0.88
N THR A 183 -22.23 9.94 -1.56
CA THR A 183 -23.30 10.14 -2.54
C THR A 183 -23.04 9.27 -3.76
N LEU A 184 -21.83 9.34 -4.32
CA LEU A 184 -21.40 8.45 -5.41
C LEU A 184 -21.39 6.99 -4.98
N ARG A 185 -20.95 6.69 -3.75
CA ARG A 185 -20.99 5.32 -3.21
C ARG A 185 -22.41 4.76 -3.22
N SER A 186 -23.37 5.57 -2.79
CA SER A 186 -24.79 5.17 -2.71
C SER A 186 -25.37 4.94 -4.10
N LEU A 187 -25.06 5.81 -5.08
CA LEU A 187 -25.49 5.63 -6.47
C LEU A 187 -24.93 4.34 -7.08
N VAL A 188 -23.64 4.06 -6.89
CA VAL A 188 -23.04 2.82 -7.41
C VAL A 188 -23.63 1.59 -6.73
N THR A 189 -23.77 1.62 -5.40
CA THR A 189 -24.35 0.50 -4.64
C THR A 189 -25.79 0.24 -5.07
N GLN A 190 -26.59 1.29 -5.23
CA GLN A 190 -27.98 1.18 -5.69
C GLN A 190 -28.05 0.57 -7.11
N ALA A 191 -27.18 1.01 -8.02
CA ALA A 191 -27.17 0.53 -9.39
C ALA A 191 -26.71 -0.94 -9.50
N LEU A 192 -25.81 -1.40 -8.62
CA LEU A 192 -25.35 -2.80 -8.57
C LEU A 192 -26.35 -3.74 -7.88
N GLY A 193 -27.31 -3.18 -7.15
CA GLY A 193 -28.19 -3.90 -6.21
C GLY A 193 -27.62 -3.94 -4.80
N ASP A 194 -28.50 -3.99 -3.79
CA ASP A 194 -28.12 -4.07 -2.37
C ASP A 194 -28.72 -5.34 -1.73
N PRO A 195 -27.91 -6.40 -1.48
CA PRO A 195 -26.50 -6.52 -1.86
C PRO A 195 -26.30 -6.72 -3.38
N PRO A 196 -25.10 -6.46 -3.93
CA PRO A 196 -24.80 -6.72 -5.32
C PRO A 196 -25.04 -8.19 -5.68
N GLN A 197 -25.46 -8.46 -6.92
CA GLN A 197 -25.67 -9.84 -7.35
C GLN A 197 -24.37 -10.65 -7.21
N PRO A 198 -24.45 -11.94 -6.80
CA PRO A 198 -23.27 -12.78 -6.69
C PRO A 198 -22.51 -12.88 -8.01
N GLY A 199 -21.19 -12.73 -7.95
CA GLY A 199 -20.34 -12.86 -9.14
C GLY A 199 -20.20 -11.60 -9.99
N ILE A 200 -20.75 -10.46 -9.57
CA ILE A 200 -20.45 -9.15 -10.20
C ILE A 200 -19.16 -8.54 -9.64
N LEU A 201 -18.94 -8.69 -8.33
CA LEU A 201 -17.78 -8.14 -7.64
C LEU A 201 -17.00 -9.25 -6.95
N ASP A 202 -15.67 -9.17 -7.01
CA ASP A 202 -14.77 -9.96 -6.16
C ASP A 202 -14.19 -9.05 -5.07
N ASP A 203 -14.49 -9.40 -3.82
CA ASP A 203 -14.23 -8.60 -2.62
C ASP A 203 -12.86 -8.85 -1.98
N GLY A 204 -12.13 -9.87 -2.44
CA GLY A 204 -10.78 -10.16 -2.01
C GLY A 204 -10.62 -10.21 -0.48
N SER A 205 -11.49 -10.90 0.26
CA SER A 205 -11.37 -11.23 1.71
C SER A 205 -11.12 -10.11 2.76
N ALA A 206 -10.80 -8.87 2.37
CA ALA A 206 -10.27 -7.86 3.30
C ALA A 206 -10.87 -6.45 3.15
N VAL A 207 -11.70 -6.19 2.13
CA VAL A 207 -12.23 -4.84 1.87
C VAL A 207 -13.65 -4.94 1.33
N PRO A 208 -14.61 -4.09 1.77
CA PRO A 208 -15.90 -4.02 1.08
C PRO A 208 -15.67 -3.73 -0.41
N PRO A 209 -16.33 -4.45 -1.33
CA PRO A 209 -16.03 -4.34 -2.76
C PRO A 209 -16.31 -2.94 -3.31
N VAL A 210 -17.25 -2.20 -2.71
CA VAL A 210 -17.54 -0.78 -2.98
C VAL A 210 -17.27 0.05 -1.73
N GLY A 211 -16.57 1.19 -1.84
CA GLY A 211 -16.36 2.10 -0.72
C GLY A 211 -15.73 3.44 -1.08
N THR A 212 -15.69 4.36 -0.13
CA THR A 212 -15.06 5.67 -0.33
C THR A 212 -13.54 5.61 -0.20
N SER A 213 -12.86 6.55 -0.85
CA SER A 213 -11.41 6.73 -0.76
C SER A 213 -11.00 8.19 -0.96
N ASN A 214 -9.99 8.62 -0.21
CA ASN A 214 -9.39 9.95 -0.34
C ASN A 214 -8.16 9.95 -1.27
N PHE A 215 -7.76 8.79 -1.79
CA PHE A 215 -6.70 8.70 -2.78
C PHE A 215 -7.21 9.11 -4.15
N LEU A 216 -6.31 9.70 -4.95
CA LEU A 216 -6.60 10.14 -6.31
C LEU A 216 -7.84 11.05 -6.37
N PRO A 217 -7.84 12.22 -5.68
CA PRO A 217 -8.96 13.15 -5.75
C PRO A 217 -9.14 13.68 -7.19
N ALA A 218 -10.35 14.12 -7.50
CA ALA A 218 -10.74 14.58 -8.84
C ALA A 218 -9.75 15.58 -9.46
N THR A 219 -9.29 16.56 -8.67
CA THR A 219 -8.30 17.56 -9.10
C THR A 219 -6.94 16.96 -9.45
N ALA A 220 -6.48 15.96 -8.68
CA ALA A 220 -5.22 15.28 -8.97
C ALA A 220 -5.33 14.42 -10.24
N ILE A 221 -6.49 13.82 -10.50
CA ILE A 221 -6.74 13.06 -11.73
C ILE A 221 -6.76 13.98 -12.96
N SER A 222 -7.47 15.11 -12.88
CA SER A 222 -7.49 16.10 -13.97
C SER A 222 -6.09 16.64 -14.26
N GLN A 223 -5.30 16.94 -13.22
CA GLN A 223 -3.92 17.41 -13.38
C GLN A 223 -3.02 16.32 -13.97
N LEU A 224 -3.08 15.10 -13.46
CA LEU A 224 -2.30 13.96 -13.96
C LEU A 224 -2.60 13.71 -15.44
N ALA A 225 -3.87 13.74 -15.84
CA ALA A 225 -4.27 13.54 -17.22
C ALA A 225 -3.74 14.65 -18.13
N ALA A 226 -3.87 15.92 -17.72
CA ALA A 226 -3.35 17.05 -18.47
C ALA A 226 -1.82 16.97 -18.64
N ASP A 227 -1.10 16.69 -17.56
CA ASP A 227 0.35 16.56 -17.57
C ASP A 227 0.83 15.41 -18.45
N LEU A 228 0.14 14.26 -18.41
CA LEU A 228 0.44 13.11 -19.25
C LEU A 228 0.21 13.41 -20.72
N CYS A 229 -0.95 13.99 -21.08
CA CYS A 229 -1.25 14.32 -22.47
C CYS A 229 -0.37 15.43 -23.05
N GLY A 230 0.14 16.33 -22.19
CA GLY A 230 1.15 17.32 -22.56
C GLY A 230 2.59 16.78 -22.61
N SER A 231 2.82 15.52 -22.22
CA SER A 231 4.18 14.96 -22.17
C SER A 231 4.69 14.53 -23.55
N PRO A 232 6.02 14.58 -23.81
CA PRO A 232 6.59 14.21 -25.10
C PRO A 232 6.34 12.75 -25.53
N GLY A 233 6.00 11.87 -24.58
CA GLY A 233 5.71 10.46 -24.84
C GLY A 233 4.25 10.18 -25.23
N ALA A 234 3.37 11.18 -25.15
CA ALA A 234 1.95 11.01 -25.47
C ALA A 234 1.70 11.05 -26.98
N SER A 235 0.91 10.09 -27.47
CA SER A 235 0.29 10.19 -28.79
C SER A 235 -1.12 10.74 -28.63
N VAL A 236 -1.33 11.99 -29.03
CA VAL A 236 -2.59 12.71 -28.88
C VAL A 236 -3.41 12.63 -30.17
N THR A 237 -4.69 12.29 -30.04
CA THR A 237 -5.70 12.33 -31.10
C THR A 237 -6.85 13.22 -30.64
N SER A 238 -7.38 14.08 -31.50
CA SER A 238 -8.52 14.93 -31.12
C SER A 238 -9.82 14.38 -31.70
N VAL A 239 -10.92 14.54 -30.96
CA VAL A 239 -12.27 14.38 -31.52
C VAL A 239 -12.50 15.45 -32.57
N THR A 240 -13.20 15.11 -33.65
CA THR A 240 -13.51 16.07 -34.71
C THR A 240 -14.57 17.06 -34.24
N ASN A 241 -14.72 18.18 -34.94
CA ASN A 241 -15.73 19.21 -34.62
C ASN A 241 -17.19 18.72 -34.66
N ASP A 242 -17.42 17.51 -35.17
CA ASP A 242 -18.73 16.86 -35.19
C ASP A 242 -19.11 16.22 -33.83
N GLY A 243 -18.21 16.31 -32.84
CA GLY A 243 -18.42 15.82 -31.47
C GLY A 243 -18.38 14.30 -31.33
N SER A 244 -17.89 13.59 -32.34
CA SER A 244 -17.80 12.13 -32.33
C SER A 244 -16.56 11.63 -33.06
N LEU A 245 -15.82 10.73 -32.42
CA LEU A 245 -14.69 10.01 -33.01
C LEU A 245 -14.95 8.50 -32.95
N VAL A 246 -14.90 7.83 -34.09
CA VAL A 246 -15.00 6.36 -34.15
C VAL A 246 -13.64 5.80 -34.56
N LEU A 247 -13.12 4.88 -33.75
CA LEU A 247 -11.86 4.19 -33.98
C LEU A 247 -12.14 2.70 -34.07
N GLU A 248 -11.74 2.08 -35.18
CA GLU A 248 -11.95 0.66 -35.45
C GLU A 248 -10.63 -0.09 -35.48
N ASP A 249 -10.64 -1.33 -34.97
CA ASP A 249 -9.53 -2.29 -35.09
C ASP A 249 -8.16 -1.75 -34.64
N GLN A 250 -8.15 -1.06 -33.50
CA GLN A 250 -6.95 -0.40 -32.99
C GLN A 250 -6.02 -1.35 -32.23
N ALA A 251 -4.71 -1.16 -32.39
CA ALA A 251 -3.69 -1.86 -31.62
C ALA A 251 -2.67 -0.85 -31.06
N TRP A 252 -2.69 -0.63 -29.74
CA TRP A 252 -1.86 0.40 -29.08
C TRP A 252 -0.96 -0.19 -28.00
N GLY A 253 0.32 -0.30 -28.32
CA GLY A 253 1.32 -0.83 -27.41
C GLY A 253 1.19 -2.33 -27.16
N THR A 254 2.16 -2.86 -26.44
CA THR A 254 2.24 -4.27 -26.01
C THR A 254 2.81 -4.34 -24.61
N GLN A 255 2.72 -5.49 -23.95
CA GLN A 255 3.33 -5.68 -22.63
C GLN A 255 4.82 -5.31 -22.56
N ALA A 256 5.57 -5.52 -23.65
CA ALA A 256 6.99 -5.23 -23.76
C ALA A 256 7.30 -3.78 -24.17
N SER A 257 6.35 -3.12 -24.82
CA SER A 257 6.47 -1.73 -25.28
C SER A 257 5.12 -1.03 -25.10
N PRO A 258 4.78 -0.65 -23.86
CA PRO A 258 3.50 0.00 -23.57
C PRO A 258 3.48 1.41 -24.19
N GLN A 259 2.29 1.97 -24.43
CA GLN A 259 2.12 3.29 -25.03
C GLN A 259 1.25 4.21 -24.17
N LEU A 260 1.54 5.52 -24.23
CA LEU A 260 0.70 6.57 -23.68
C LEU A 260 -0.15 7.17 -24.81
N ARG A 261 -1.46 6.95 -24.74
CA ARG A 261 -2.44 7.44 -25.71
C ARG A 261 -3.37 8.43 -25.04
N CYS A 262 -3.58 9.57 -25.70
CA CYS A 262 -4.55 10.57 -25.29
C CYS A 262 -5.54 10.81 -26.41
N ILE A 263 -6.82 10.82 -26.08
CA ILE A 263 -7.88 11.25 -26.96
C ILE A 263 -8.56 12.45 -26.31
N GLU A 264 -8.52 13.60 -26.98
CA GLU A 264 -9.02 14.87 -26.45
C GLU A 264 -10.26 15.32 -27.22
N GLY A 265 -11.38 15.40 -26.51
CA GLY A 265 -12.59 16.07 -26.96
C GLY A 265 -12.53 17.58 -26.79
N LEU A 266 -13.61 18.25 -27.17
CA LEU A 266 -13.82 19.66 -26.90
C LEU A 266 -14.39 19.83 -25.47
N PRO A 267 -13.93 20.83 -24.70
CA PRO A 267 -14.46 21.07 -23.36
C PRO A 267 -15.97 21.37 -23.39
N MET A 268 -16.74 20.64 -22.57
CA MET A 268 -18.18 20.85 -22.34
C MET A 268 -19.08 20.58 -23.57
N SER A 269 -18.63 19.84 -24.58
CA SER A 269 -19.43 19.55 -25.78
C SER A 269 -20.18 18.21 -25.74
N GLY A 270 -20.02 17.42 -24.67
CA GLY A 270 -20.58 16.08 -24.59
C GLY A 270 -20.04 15.14 -25.67
N ASP A 271 -18.80 15.38 -26.11
CA ASP A 271 -18.14 14.62 -27.17
C ASP A 271 -18.08 13.12 -26.84
N ALA A 272 -18.01 12.29 -27.87
CA ALA A 272 -17.95 10.85 -27.72
C ALA A 272 -16.78 10.22 -28.49
N VAL A 273 -16.12 9.25 -27.86
CA VAL A 273 -15.11 8.40 -28.48
C VAL A 273 -15.63 6.97 -28.49
N THR A 274 -15.88 6.43 -29.67
CA THR A 274 -16.35 5.06 -29.86
C THR A 274 -15.21 4.16 -30.29
N LEU A 275 -14.89 3.16 -29.46
CA LEU A 275 -13.99 2.07 -29.84
C LEU A 275 -14.84 0.89 -30.34
N ASN A 276 -14.68 0.59 -31.63
CA ASN A 276 -15.41 -0.46 -32.34
C ASN A 276 -14.44 -1.51 -32.92
N GLY A 277 -14.98 -2.61 -33.45
CA GLY A 277 -14.18 -3.72 -33.99
C GLY A 277 -13.41 -4.46 -32.90
N THR A 278 -12.14 -4.77 -33.15
CA THR A 278 -11.24 -5.44 -32.20
C THR A 278 -10.12 -4.50 -31.76
N THR A 279 -10.30 -3.86 -30.61
CA THR A 279 -9.29 -2.95 -30.05
C THR A 279 -8.48 -3.65 -28.96
N SER A 280 -7.15 -3.55 -29.02
CA SER A 280 -6.25 -4.08 -28.00
C SER A 280 -5.10 -3.14 -27.67
N GLY A 281 -4.56 -3.24 -26.46
CA GLY A 281 -3.36 -2.47 -26.12
C GLY A 281 -2.82 -2.65 -24.71
N ALA A 282 -1.68 -2.01 -24.46
CA ALA A 282 -1.06 -1.95 -23.15
C ALA A 282 -0.41 -0.58 -22.91
N GLY A 283 -0.57 -0.05 -21.70
CA GLY A 283 -0.02 1.23 -21.27
C GLY A 283 -1.04 2.13 -20.58
N ILE A 284 -1.06 3.40 -20.95
CA ILE A 284 -1.99 4.39 -20.38
C ILE A 284 -2.87 4.94 -21.49
N LEU A 285 -4.18 4.80 -21.35
CA LEU A 285 -5.18 5.42 -22.23
C LEU A 285 -5.89 6.53 -21.46
N ILE A 286 -5.88 7.73 -22.01
CA ILE A 286 -6.53 8.89 -21.43
C ILE A 286 -7.59 9.39 -22.41
N ILE A 287 -8.82 9.49 -21.95
CA ILE A 287 -9.92 10.13 -22.66
C ILE A 287 -10.23 11.42 -21.90
N LYS A 288 -9.95 12.56 -22.51
CA LYS A 288 -10.14 13.87 -21.92
C LYS A 288 -11.32 14.57 -22.59
N ASP A 289 -12.26 15.08 -21.81
CA ASP A 289 -13.41 15.85 -22.28
C ASP A 289 -14.28 15.12 -23.33
N ALA A 290 -14.38 13.79 -23.22
CA ALA A 290 -15.29 12.97 -24.04
C ALA A 290 -15.75 11.70 -23.29
N ASP A 291 -16.94 11.21 -23.61
CA ASP A 291 -17.48 9.91 -23.19
C ASP A 291 -16.75 8.76 -23.91
N LEU A 292 -16.30 7.75 -23.17
CA LEU A 292 -15.72 6.55 -23.77
C LEU A 292 -16.79 5.49 -23.98
N ILE A 293 -17.03 5.15 -25.25
CA ILE A 293 -18.01 4.14 -25.65
C ILE A 293 -17.29 2.90 -26.17
N LEU A 294 -17.40 1.79 -25.45
CA LEU A 294 -16.90 0.50 -25.89
C LEU A 294 -18.04 -0.32 -26.52
N THR A 295 -17.93 -0.61 -27.80
CA THR A 295 -18.95 -1.35 -28.58
C THR A 295 -18.40 -2.69 -29.10
N GLY A 296 -17.15 -2.68 -29.54
CA GLY A 296 -16.41 -3.84 -30.03
C GLY A 296 -15.77 -4.69 -28.93
N SER A 297 -14.96 -5.66 -29.36
CA SER A 297 -14.06 -6.39 -28.47
C SER A 297 -12.95 -5.46 -28.00
N PHE A 298 -12.65 -5.47 -26.71
CA PHE A 298 -11.67 -4.58 -26.10
C PHE A 298 -10.75 -5.38 -25.16
N HIS A 299 -9.44 -5.26 -25.32
CA HIS A 299 -8.45 -5.83 -24.39
C HIS A 299 -7.45 -4.76 -23.99
N TRP A 300 -7.37 -4.43 -22.71
CA TRP A 300 -6.41 -3.42 -22.24
C TRP A 300 -5.59 -3.90 -21.05
N GLU A 301 -4.29 -3.66 -21.10
CA GLU A 301 -3.39 -3.91 -19.99
C GLU A 301 -2.73 -2.62 -19.49
N GLY A 302 -3.22 -2.10 -18.36
CA GLY A 302 -2.67 -0.91 -17.73
C GLY A 302 -3.73 0.02 -17.18
N LEU A 303 -3.52 1.33 -17.32
CA LEU A 303 -4.38 2.35 -16.73
C LEU A 303 -5.27 2.99 -17.81
N ILE A 304 -6.55 3.17 -17.51
CA ILE A 304 -7.47 3.98 -18.31
C ILE A 304 -7.96 5.14 -17.44
N ILE A 305 -7.84 6.37 -17.94
CA ILE A 305 -8.36 7.57 -17.27
C ILE A 305 -9.37 8.22 -18.21
N ILE A 306 -10.59 8.42 -17.73
CA ILE A 306 -11.63 9.21 -18.39
C ILE A 306 -11.87 10.42 -17.50
N THR A 307 -11.61 11.63 -17.99
CA THR A 307 -11.74 12.84 -17.18
C THR A 307 -12.19 14.04 -18.00
N GLY A 308 -12.99 14.91 -17.43
CA GLY A 308 -13.48 16.10 -18.12
C GLY A 308 -14.87 16.49 -17.67
N GLY A 309 -15.52 17.38 -18.40
CA GLY A 309 -16.93 17.69 -18.21
C GLY A 309 -17.82 16.86 -19.13
N GLU A 310 -18.92 16.32 -18.59
CA GLU A 310 -19.89 15.48 -19.31
C GLU A 310 -19.30 14.18 -19.87
N VAL A 311 -18.46 13.52 -19.08
CA VAL A 311 -17.72 12.30 -19.45
C VAL A 311 -18.25 11.07 -18.71
N GLY A 312 -18.05 9.92 -19.31
CA GLY A 312 -18.45 8.65 -18.74
C GLY A 312 -17.74 7.46 -19.37
N LEU A 313 -18.05 6.30 -18.83
CA LEU A 313 -17.83 5.03 -19.53
C LEU A 313 -19.19 4.47 -19.92
N ARG A 314 -19.38 4.23 -21.22
CA ARG A 314 -20.49 3.45 -21.74
C ARG A 314 -20.00 2.14 -22.35
N VAL A 315 -20.54 1.02 -21.89
CA VAL A 315 -20.25 -0.31 -22.41
C VAL A 315 -21.51 -0.91 -22.99
N ILE A 316 -21.48 -1.24 -24.28
CA ILE A 316 -22.62 -1.85 -24.98
C ILE A 316 -22.17 -3.04 -25.83
N GLY A 317 -23.14 -3.88 -26.17
CA GLY A 317 -22.94 -5.07 -26.99
C GLY A 317 -22.35 -6.26 -26.21
N SER A 318 -22.45 -7.44 -26.82
CA SER A 318 -22.07 -8.72 -26.21
C SER A 318 -20.61 -9.15 -26.49
N SER A 319 -19.83 -8.31 -27.16
CA SER A 319 -18.41 -8.55 -27.41
C SER A 319 -17.59 -8.45 -26.12
N SER A 320 -16.51 -9.24 -26.02
CA SER A 320 -15.68 -9.31 -24.82
C SER A 320 -14.90 -8.02 -24.59
N LYS A 321 -15.06 -7.39 -23.43
CA LYS A 321 -14.25 -6.24 -22.99
C LYS A 321 -13.51 -6.62 -21.71
N GLU A 322 -12.22 -6.89 -21.82
CA GLU A 322 -11.36 -7.34 -20.73
C GLU A 322 -10.28 -6.29 -20.43
N ILE A 323 -10.11 -5.95 -19.16
CA ILE A 323 -9.17 -4.93 -18.71
C ILE A 323 -8.36 -5.51 -17.55
N PHE A 324 -7.04 -5.59 -17.70
CA PHE A 324 -6.09 -5.93 -16.63
C PHE A 324 -5.36 -4.68 -16.17
N GLY A 325 -5.67 -4.17 -14.99
CA GLY A 325 -5.07 -2.96 -14.46
C GLY A 325 -6.12 -2.14 -13.71
N ALA A 326 -6.32 -0.88 -14.06
CA ALA A 326 -7.35 -0.07 -13.41
C ALA A 326 -7.96 0.95 -14.35
N MET A 327 -9.17 1.39 -14.00
CA MET A 327 -9.87 2.47 -14.67
C MET A 327 -10.24 3.57 -13.68
N ILE A 328 -10.18 4.81 -14.11
CA ILE A 328 -10.64 5.97 -13.34
C ILE A 328 -11.57 6.78 -14.22
N VAL A 329 -12.77 7.07 -13.73
CA VAL A 329 -13.74 7.96 -14.36
C VAL A 329 -13.94 9.18 -13.45
N ASN A 330 -13.68 10.37 -13.98
CA ASN A 330 -13.65 11.62 -13.23
C ASN A 330 -14.50 12.69 -13.91
N GLU A 331 -15.75 12.84 -13.45
CA GLU A 331 -16.71 13.82 -13.94
C GLU A 331 -16.53 15.16 -13.23
N THR A 332 -16.26 16.22 -13.97
CA THR A 332 -15.94 17.55 -13.40
C THR A 332 -17.00 18.62 -13.71
N ALA A 333 -17.96 18.35 -14.59
CA ALA A 333 -19.09 19.24 -14.87
C ALA A 333 -20.10 19.25 -13.73
N SER A 334 -20.94 20.29 -13.68
CA SER A 334 -21.97 20.44 -12.65
C SER A 334 -22.91 19.22 -12.61
N PRO A 335 -23.34 18.75 -11.42
CA PRO A 335 -24.27 17.63 -11.30
C PRO A 335 -25.57 17.85 -12.11
N GLY A 336 -26.08 16.79 -12.76
CA GLY A 336 -27.34 16.82 -13.52
C GLY A 336 -27.21 16.80 -15.05
N THR A 337 -26.03 16.48 -15.56
CA THR A 337 -25.75 16.34 -17.00
C THR A 337 -26.39 15.06 -17.59
N ALA A 338 -26.54 15.03 -18.92
CA ALA A 338 -27.17 13.90 -19.62
C ALA A 338 -26.30 12.62 -19.57
N THR A 339 -24.97 12.77 -19.52
CA THR A 339 -24.01 11.66 -19.54
C THR A 339 -23.99 10.93 -18.20
N ALA A 340 -24.15 9.61 -18.26
CA ALA A 340 -23.93 8.75 -17.09
C ALA A 340 -22.43 8.59 -16.86
N ILE A 341 -21.99 8.68 -15.61
CA ILE A 341 -20.57 8.43 -15.28
C ILE A 341 -20.20 6.96 -15.56
N LEU A 342 -21.15 6.05 -15.36
CA LEU A 342 -21.04 4.64 -15.73
C LEU A 342 -22.38 4.17 -16.32
N ASP A 343 -22.35 3.63 -17.53
CA ASP A 343 -23.49 2.99 -18.19
C ASP A 343 -23.06 1.67 -18.82
N ILE A 344 -23.16 0.60 -18.03
CA ILE A 344 -22.69 -0.73 -18.43
C ILE A 344 -23.88 -1.61 -18.77
N GLN A 345 -24.08 -1.79 -20.07
CA GLN A 345 -25.19 -2.58 -20.64
C GLN A 345 -24.68 -3.79 -21.43
N GLY A 346 -23.40 -4.11 -21.35
CA GLY A 346 -22.78 -5.24 -22.06
C GLY A 346 -21.68 -5.91 -21.25
N ASN A 347 -20.97 -6.83 -21.89
CA ASN A 347 -19.93 -7.64 -21.25
C ASN A 347 -18.72 -6.77 -20.85
N LEU A 348 -18.39 -6.70 -19.56
CA LEU A 348 -17.19 -6.05 -19.05
C LEU A 348 -16.54 -6.91 -17.97
N ARG A 349 -15.26 -7.21 -18.15
CA ARG A 349 -14.42 -7.87 -17.16
C ARG A 349 -13.24 -6.98 -16.81
N LEU A 350 -13.22 -6.42 -15.61
CA LEU A 350 -12.14 -5.57 -15.12
C LEU A 350 -11.45 -6.28 -13.94
N LEU A 351 -10.17 -6.56 -14.11
CA LEU A 351 -9.32 -7.27 -13.15
C LEU A 351 -8.22 -6.33 -12.70
N PHE A 352 -8.16 -6.02 -11.41
CA PHE A 352 -7.06 -5.24 -10.86
C PHE A 352 -5.72 -5.95 -11.09
N SER A 353 -4.68 -5.24 -11.53
CA SER A 353 -3.35 -5.83 -11.73
C SER A 353 -2.25 -4.83 -11.45
N ARG A 354 -1.47 -5.06 -10.38
CA ARG A 354 -0.29 -4.23 -10.08
C ARG A 354 0.81 -4.40 -11.10
N GLN A 355 0.90 -5.57 -11.72
CA GLN A 355 1.94 -5.85 -12.71
C GLN A 355 1.77 -4.99 -13.96
N THR A 356 0.55 -4.89 -14.49
CA THR A 356 0.28 -4.04 -15.67
C THR A 356 0.38 -2.55 -15.31
N LEU A 357 -0.12 -2.14 -14.14
CA LEU A 357 0.02 -0.77 -13.63
C LEU A 357 1.49 -0.38 -13.39
N GLY A 358 2.32 -1.29 -12.90
CA GLY A 358 3.76 -1.08 -12.72
C GLY A 358 4.49 -0.89 -14.06
N ARG A 359 4.07 -1.58 -15.12
CA ARG A 359 4.57 -1.36 -16.49
C ARG A 359 4.09 -0.02 -17.04
N ALA A 360 2.82 0.32 -16.84
CA ALA A 360 2.24 1.60 -17.25
C ALA A 360 2.94 2.78 -16.56
N ALA A 361 3.31 2.64 -15.29
CA ALA A 361 4.04 3.66 -14.53
C ALA A 361 5.40 4.04 -15.14
N ALA A 362 6.03 3.14 -15.90
CA ALA A 362 7.28 3.44 -16.60
C ALA A 362 7.10 4.45 -17.74
N LEU A 363 5.86 4.68 -18.20
CA LEU A 363 5.53 5.71 -19.19
C LEU A 363 5.39 7.11 -18.58
N ILE A 364 5.24 7.21 -17.25
CA ILE A 364 4.98 8.48 -16.58
C ILE A 364 6.33 9.15 -16.28
N PRO A 365 6.58 10.37 -16.80
CA PRO A 365 7.78 11.13 -16.46
C PRO A 365 7.94 11.32 -14.95
N THR A 366 9.18 11.25 -14.46
CA THR A 366 9.49 11.32 -13.03
C THR A 366 9.03 12.63 -12.38
N SER A 367 9.03 13.74 -13.13
CA SER A 367 8.50 15.02 -12.67
C SER A 367 6.99 14.98 -12.41
N ILE A 368 6.23 14.31 -13.28
CA ILE A 368 4.77 14.15 -13.16
C ILE A 368 4.45 13.20 -12.00
N LEU A 369 5.15 12.07 -11.91
CA LEU A 369 5.02 11.16 -10.75
C LEU A 369 5.33 11.86 -9.44
N GLY A 370 6.37 12.70 -9.41
CA GLY A 370 6.77 13.51 -8.24
C GLY A 370 5.61 14.30 -7.62
N ASN A 371 4.77 14.90 -8.46
CA ASN A 371 3.60 15.67 -8.04
C ASN A 371 2.40 14.78 -7.64
N THR A 372 2.40 13.53 -8.09
CA THR A 372 1.26 12.60 -7.94
C THR A 372 1.37 11.73 -6.69
N TYR A 373 2.58 11.44 -6.18
CA TYR A 373 2.78 10.51 -5.05
C TYR A 373 1.94 10.81 -3.81
N ALA A 374 1.71 12.09 -3.49
CA ALA A 374 0.89 12.48 -2.35
C ALA A 374 -0.57 12.00 -2.44
N ALA A 375 -1.07 11.79 -3.67
CA ALA A 375 -2.42 11.32 -3.95
C ALA A 375 -2.51 9.80 -4.14
N LEU A 376 -1.38 9.10 -4.30
CA LEU A 376 -1.36 7.66 -4.57
C LEU A 376 -1.52 6.85 -3.28
N PRO A 377 -2.28 5.73 -3.30
CA PRO A 377 -2.25 4.76 -2.22
C PRO A 377 -0.85 4.14 -2.13
N SER A 378 -0.39 3.88 -0.91
CA SER A 378 0.90 3.22 -0.67
C SER A 378 0.82 2.14 0.41
N VAL A 379 1.76 1.20 0.35
CA VAL A 379 1.92 0.10 1.30
C VAL A 379 3.39 0.04 1.72
N ILE A 380 3.61 -0.16 3.02
CA ILE A 380 4.93 -0.43 3.57
C ILE A 380 5.05 -1.92 3.83
N SER A 381 6.05 -2.55 3.20
CA SER A 381 6.40 -3.94 3.48
C SER A 381 7.76 -4.01 4.16
N GLN A 382 7.86 -4.88 5.17
CA GLN A 382 9.11 -5.17 5.85
C GLN A 382 9.67 -6.48 5.32
N GLN A 383 10.89 -6.44 4.79
CA GLN A 383 11.53 -7.64 4.22
C GLN A 383 12.25 -8.45 5.29
N TYR A 384 12.99 -7.77 6.16
CA TYR A 384 13.67 -8.39 7.30
C TYR A 384 13.89 -7.35 8.40
N TRP A 385 14.17 -7.85 9.61
CA TRP A 385 14.80 -7.08 10.66
C TRP A 385 15.92 -7.91 11.30
N ARG A 386 16.91 -7.23 11.86
CA ARG A 386 18.03 -7.85 12.58
C ARG A 386 18.44 -7.01 13.76
N THR A 387 18.93 -7.66 14.81
CA THR A 387 19.68 -7.00 15.87
C THR A 387 21.03 -6.59 15.31
N VAL A 388 21.45 -5.36 15.60
CA VAL A 388 22.78 -4.87 15.26
C VAL A 388 23.53 -4.68 16.57
N THR A 389 24.54 -5.52 16.82
CA THR A 389 25.50 -5.23 17.87
C THR A 389 26.31 -3.99 17.44
N PRO A 390 26.47 -2.99 18.32
CA PRO A 390 27.26 -1.79 18.03
C PRO A 390 28.70 -2.12 17.63
#